data_AF-A0A950AQR5-F1
#
_entry.id   AF-A0A950AQR5-F1
#
_cell.length_a   1.000
_cell.length_b   1.000
_cell.length_c   1.000
_cell.angle_alpha   90.00
_cell.angle_beta   90.00
_cell.angle_gamma   90.00
#
_symmetry.space_group_name_H-M   'P 1'
#
loop_
_entity.id
_entity.type
_entity.pdbx_description
1 polymer ?
#
loop_
_entity_poly.entity_id
_entity_poly.type
_entity_poly.pdbx_seq_one_letter_code
_entity_poly.pdbx_strand_id
1 'polypeptide(L)'
;GMTHVRTSPYYPQSNGKIELWHKSLKGECIRVKTPLYLEYARRLVAEYVMHYNTVRLHGALGYVTPADMLAGRAEQIWAERNRKHAAAHTQRRARHAAGASET
;
A
#
# COMPACT_ATOMS: atom_id res chain seq x y z
N GLY A 1 17.09 -24.60 -4.64
CA GLY A 1 17.95 -23.87 -3.67
C GLY A 1 17.88 -22.39 -3.95
N MET A 2 18.29 -21.53 -3.00
CA MET A 2 18.36 -20.08 -3.21
C MET A 2 19.71 -19.68 -3.83
N THR A 3 19.68 -18.82 -4.84
CA THR A 3 20.89 -18.23 -5.44
C THR A 3 21.21 -16.91 -4.76
N HIS A 4 22.43 -16.77 -4.25
CA HIS A 4 22.90 -15.51 -3.70
C HIS A 4 23.37 -14.59 -4.84
N VAL A 5 22.76 -13.40 -4.93
CA VAL A 5 23.14 -12.35 -5.89
C VAL A 5 23.61 -11.14 -5.10
N ARG A 6 24.81 -10.63 -5.42
CA ARG A 6 25.36 -9.41 -4.82
C ARG A 6 25.10 -8.22 -5.73
N THR A 7 24.84 -7.07 -5.12
CA THR A 7 24.78 -5.79 -5.84
C THR A 7 26.17 -5.39 -6.32
N SER A 8 26.30 -5.01 -7.59
CA SER A 8 27.57 -4.52 -8.14
C SER A 8 28.00 -3.21 -7.45
N PRO A 9 29.31 -2.98 -7.26
CA PRO A 9 29.84 -1.70 -6.82
C PRO A 9 29.31 -0.55 -7.72
N TYR A 10 29.02 0.59 -7.10
CA TYR A 10 28.52 1.80 -7.78
C TYR A 10 27.19 1.64 -8.53
N TYR A 11 26.39 0.62 -8.20
CA TYR A 11 25.07 0.38 -8.81
C TYR A 11 23.95 0.40 -7.76
N PRO A 12 23.64 1.56 -7.16
CA PRO A 12 22.69 1.68 -6.04
C PRO A 12 21.24 1.34 -6.41
N GLN A 13 20.89 1.37 -7.70
CA GLN A 13 19.53 1.13 -8.18
C GLN A 13 19.02 -0.26 -7.82
N SER A 14 19.90 -1.26 -7.71
CA SER A 14 19.54 -2.61 -7.27
C SER A 14 18.99 -2.67 -5.85
N ASN A 15 19.32 -1.70 -5.00
CA ASN A 15 18.86 -1.62 -3.61
C ASN A 15 17.62 -0.72 -3.44
N GLY A 16 17.13 -0.08 -4.51
CA GLY A 16 16.09 0.95 -4.40
C GLY A 16 14.81 0.49 -3.69
N LYS A 17 14.43 -0.79 -3.85
CA LYS A 17 13.26 -1.36 -3.16
C LYS A 17 13.41 -1.38 -1.64
N ILE A 18 14.56 -1.85 -1.14
CA ILE A 18 14.80 -1.92 0.31
C ILE A 18 15.07 -0.53 0.90
N GLU A 19 15.72 0.35 0.14
CA GLU A 19 15.93 1.75 0.54
C GLU A 19 14.62 2.52 0.66
N LEU A 20 13.68 2.33 -0.29
CA LEU A 20 12.35 2.91 -0.22
C LEU A 20 11.58 2.39 1.01
N TRP A 21 11.65 1.07 1.28
CA TRP A 21 11.04 0.48 2.47
C TRP A 21 11.61 1.08 3.76
N HIS A 22 12.94 1.21 3.86
CA HIS A 22 13.59 1.85 5.01
C HIS A 22 13.16 3.32 5.18
N LYS A 23 13.01 4.06 4.09
CA LYS A 23 12.53 5.44 4.12
C LYS A 23 11.12 5.51 4.73
N SER A 24 10.20 4.67 4.28
CA SER A 24 8.84 4.59 4.83
C SER A 24 8.84 4.18 6.31
N LEU A 25 9.56 3.11 6.68
CA LEU A 25 9.66 2.67 8.08
C LEU A 25 10.17 3.79 9.00
N LYS A 26 11.24 4.47 8.59
CA LYS A 26 11.82 5.56 9.39
C LYS A 26 10.86 6.74 9.51
N GLY A 27 10.24 7.15 8.41
CA GLY A 27 9.37 8.32 8.36
C GLY A 27 8.02 8.12 9.04
N GLU A 28 7.42 6.94 8.89
CA GLU A 28 6.05 6.67 9.35
C GLU A 28 6.00 6.00 10.74
N CYS A 29 7.06 5.31 11.15
CA CYS A 29 7.09 4.57 12.43
C CYS A 29 8.16 5.10 13.38
N ILE A 30 9.45 4.96 13.04
CA ILE A 30 10.53 5.17 14.02
C ILE A 30 10.63 6.64 14.45
N ARG A 31 10.58 7.59 13.51
CA ARG A 31 10.68 9.02 13.83
C ARG A 31 9.42 9.56 14.49
N VAL A 32 8.25 8.99 14.18
CA VAL A 32 6.97 9.42 14.75
C VAL A 32 6.81 8.94 16.19
N LYS A 33 7.18 7.69 16.47
CA LYS A 33 6.94 7.03 17.76
C LYS A 33 8.15 7.08 18.71
N THR A 34 9.33 7.42 18.19
CA THR A 34 10.58 7.68 18.94
C THR A 34 10.84 6.65 20.05
N PRO A 35 11.06 5.36 19.71
CA PRO A 35 11.24 4.33 20.73
C PRO A 35 12.46 4.59 21.60
N LEU A 36 12.28 4.46 22.92
CA LEU A 36 13.32 4.75 23.91
C LEU A 36 14.20 3.54 24.25
N TYR A 37 13.77 2.33 23.92
CA TYR A 37 14.51 1.09 24.17
C TYR A 37 14.21 0.02 23.12
N LEU A 38 15.10 -0.98 23.02
CA LEU A 38 15.09 -1.98 21.95
C LEU A 38 13.80 -2.80 21.88
N GLU A 39 13.30 -3.27 23.02
CA GLU A 39 12.08 -4.10 23.06
C GLU A 39 10.86 -3.34 22.54
N TYR A 40 10.73 -2.05 22.91
CA TYR A 40 9.70 -1.19 22.37
C TYR A 40 9.88 -0.97 20.86
N ALA A 41 11.11 -0.69 20.41
CA ALA A 41 11.39 -0.56 18.98
C ALA A 41 11.01 -1.83 18.18
N ARG A 42 11.31 -3.02 18.71
CA ARG A 42 10.95 -4.31 18.08
C ARG A 42 9.44 -4.46 17.93
N ARG A 43 8.68 -4.19 18.99
CA ARG A 43 7.20 -4.20 18.94
C ARG A 43 6.67 -3.24 17.89
N LEU A 44 7.15 -2.00 17.90
CA LEU A 44 6.71 -0.98 16.94
C LEU A 44 7.00 -1.38 15.49
N VAL A 45 8.18 -1.93 15.23
CA VAL A 45 8.54 -2.41 13.89
C VAL A 45 7.66 -3.59 13.48
N ALA A 46 7.39 -4.53 14.38
CA ALA A 46 6.51 -5.67 14.09
C ALA A 46 5.08 -5.22 13.75
N GLU A 47 4.51 -4.32 14.56
CA GLU A 47 3.19 -3.70 14.30
C GLU A 47 3.19 -2.96 12.96
N TYR A 48 4.25 -2.20 12.67
CA TYR A 48 4.38 -1.48 11.40
C TYR A 48 4.49 -2.43 10.20
N VAL A 49 5.28 -3.51 10.29
CA VAL A 49 5.40 -4.51 9.22
C VAL A 49 4.06 -5.15 8.92
N MET A 50 3.30 -5.51 9.97
CA MET A 50 1.95 -6.04 9.80
C MET A 50 1.04 -5.04 9.08
N HIS A 51 1.01 -3.79 9.55
CA HIS A 51 0.21 -2.73 8.91
C HIS A 51 0.64 -2.48 7.46
N TYR A 52 1.94 -2.37 7.19
CA TYR A 52 2.51 -2.13 5.87
C TYR A 52 2.09 -3.22 4.89
N ASN A 53 2.17 -4.49 5.31
CA ASN A 53 1.89 -5.61 4.41
C ASN A 53 0.39 -5.88 4.20
N THR A 54 -0.45 -5.61 5.20
CA THR A 54 -1.85 -6.10 5.20
C THR A 54 -2.92 -5.01 5.16
N VAL A 55 -2.57 -3.76 5.46
CA VAL A 55 -3.53 -2.66 5.56
C VAL A 55 -3.17 -1.49 4.64
N ARG A 56 -1.88 -1.10 4.61
CA ARG A 56 -1.41 0.07 3.84
C ARG A 56 -1.59 -0.19 2.33
N LEU A 57 -2.33 0.69 1.67
CA LEU A 57 -2.47 0.68 0.22
C LEU A 57 -1.26 1.37 -0.43
N HIS A 58 -0.71 0.76 -1.48
CA HIS A 58 0.49 1.27 -2.15
C HIS A 58 0.15 1.77 -3.55
N GLY A 59 0.39 3.06 -3.82
CA GLY A 59 0.12 3.65 -5.13
C GLY A 59 0.86 2.94 -6.28
N ALA A 60 2.13 2.57 -6.05
CA ALA A 60 2.94 1.80 -7.01
C ALA A 60 2.39 0.38 -7.29
N LEU A 61 1.48 -0.12 -6.45
CA LEU A 61 0.79 -1.41 -6.61
C LEU A 61 -0.68 -1.22 -7.02
N GLY A 62 -1.05 -0.07 -7.58
CA GLY A 62 -2.44 0.21 -7.95
C GLY A 62 -3.38 0.26 -6.73
N TYR A 63 -2.87 0.80 -5.61
CA TYR A 63 -3.56 0.85 -4.31
C TYR A 63 -3.96 -0.53 -3.80
N VAL A 64 -3.12 -1.54 -3.96
CA VAL A 64 -3.27 -2.88 -3.38
C VAL A 64 -2.25 -3.06 -2.25
N THR A 65 -2.55 -3.91 -1.27
CA THR A 65 -1.59 -4.23 -0.20
C THR A 65 -0.52 -5.18 -0.71
N PRO A 66 0.70 -5.17 -0.15
CA PRO A 66 1.75 -6.12 -0.54
C PRO A 66 1.33 -7.58 -0.35
N ALA A 67 0.59 -7.90 0.72
CA ALA A 67 0.09 -9.25 0.97
C ALA A 67 -0.93 -9.70 -0.09
N ASP A 68 -1.84 -8.81 -0.51
CA ASP A 68 -2.81 -9.12 -1.57
C ASP A 68 -2.13 -9.27 -2.94
N MET A 69 -1.12 -8.43 -3.23
CA MET A 69 -0.31 -8.56 -4.45
C MET A 69 0.41 -9.90 -4.48
N LEU A 70 1.06 -10.29 -3.39
CA LEU A 70 1.77 -11.57 -3.29
C LEU A 70 0.82 -12.76 -3.46
N ALA A 71 -0.40 -12.64 -2.94
CA ALA A 71 -1.43 -13.66 -3.07
C ALA A 71 -2.19 -13.64 -4.42
N GLY A 72 -1.83 -12.77 -5.35
CA GLY A 72 -2.45 -12.69 -6.68
C GLY A 72 -3.89 -12.15 -6.69
N ARG A 73 -4.34 -11.46 -5.63
CA ARG A 73 -5.72 -10.96 -5.51
C ARG A 73 -5.97 -9.60 -6.18
N ALA A 74 -4.94 -9.01 -6.80
CA ALA A 74 -4.98 -7.65 -7.32
C ALA A 74 -6.13 -7.44 -8.34
N GLU A 75 -6.27 -8.34 -9.31
CA GLU A 75 -7.31 -8.26 -10.35
C GLU A 75 -8.72 -8.28 -9.77
N GLN A 76 -8.97 -9.16 -8.80
CA GLN A 76 -10.26 -9.26 -8.11
C GLN A 76 -10.59 -7.97 -7.36
N ILE A 77 -9.61 -7.40 -6.66
CA ILE A 77 -9.74 -6.14 -5.93
C ILE A 77 -10.07 -4.99 -6.89
N TRP A 78 -9.37 -4.91 -8.04
CA TRP A 78 -9.64 -3.87 -9.04
C TRP A 78 -11.00 -4.04 -9.70
N ALA A 79 -11.39 -5.27 -10.05
CA ALA A 79 -12.71 -5.56 -10.63
C ALA A 79 -13.85 -5.12 -9.68
N GLU A 80 -13.73 -5.42 -8.38
CA GLU A 80 -14.70 -5.00 -7.38
C GLU A 80 -14.77 -3.47 -7.25
N ARG A 81 -13.62 -2.78 -7.23
CA ARG A 81 -13.56 -1.32 -7.18
C ARG A 81 -14.21 -0.67 -8.40
N ASN A 82 -13.91 -1.18 -9.59
CA ASN A 82 -14.49 -0.68 -10.84
C ASN A 82 -16.01 -0.83 -10.85
N ARG A 83 -16.53 -1.97 -10.35
CA ARG A 83 -17.96 -2.19 -10.20
C ARG A 83 -18.61 -1.15 -9.27
N LYS A 84 -18.01 -0.90 -8.11
CA LYS A 84 -18.49 0.12 -7.15
C LYS A 84 -18.48 1.52 -7.74
N HIS A 85 -17.41 1.88 -8.47
CA HIS A 85 -17.33 3.17 -9.15
C HIS A 85 -18.42 3.32 -10.21
N ALA A 86 -18.62 2.31 -11.07
CA ALA A 86 -19.66 2.33 -12.09
C ALA A 86 -21.08 2.48 -11.50
N ALA A 87 -21.36 1.76 -10.40
CA ALA A 87 -22.62 1.89 -9.66
C ALA A 87 -22.81 3.31 -9.10
N ALA A 88 -21.77 3.88 -8.47
CA ALA A 88 -21.82 5.25 -7.95
C ALA A 88 -22.03 6.30 -9.06
N HIS A 89 -21.39 6.14 -10.23
CA HIS A 89 -21.62 7.01 -11.38
C HIS A 89 -23.08 6.95 -11.87
N THR A 90 -23.64 5.75 -11.97
CA THR A 90 -25.03 5.55 -12.38
C THR A 90 -26.00 6.22 -11.39
N GLN A 91 -25.78 6.04 -10.09
CA GLN A 91 -26.61 6.65 -9.05
C GLN A 91 -26.53 8.18 -9.07
N ARG A 92 -25.34 8.75 -9.24
CA ARG A 92 -25.16 10.22 -9.36
C ARG A 92 -25.93 10.76 -10.56
N ARG A 93 -25.85 10.10 -11.72
CA ARG A 93 -26.57 10.52 -12.94
C ARG A 93 -28.08 10.52 -12.73
N ALA A 94 -28.63 9.48 -12.11
CA ALA A 94 -30.06 9.41 -11.78
C ALA A 94 -30.50 10.54 -10.83
N ARG A 95 -29.71 10.84 -9.79
CA ARG A 95 -30.01 11.96 -8.87
C ARG A 95 -30.02 13.31 -9.58
N HIS A 96 -29.05 13.55 -10.46
CA HIS A 96 -29.01 14.80 -11.24
C HIS A 96 -30.21 14.93 -12.20
N ALA A 97 -30.63 13.84 -12.84
CA ALA A 97 -31.80 13.84 -13.70
C ALA A 97 -33.10 14.09 -12.93
N ALA A 98 -33.24 13.50 -11.73
CA ALA A 98 -34.41 13.73 -10.87
C ALA A 98 -34.49 15.19 -10.39
N GLY A 99 -33.37 15.76 -9.92
CA GLY A 99 -33.33 17.16 -9.47
C GLY A 99 -33.52 18.19 -10.59
N ALA A 100 -33.21 17.84 -11.84
CA ALA A 100 -33.49 18.70 -13.00
C ALA A 100 -34.93 18.61 -13.51
N SER A 101 -35.71 17.63 -13.06
CA SER A 101 -37.14 17.47 -13.39
C SER A 101 -38.06 18.19 -12.38
N GLU A 102 -37.52 18.64 -11.24
CA GLU A 102 -38.24 19.33 -10.17
C GLU A 102 -38.13 20.87 -10.27
N THR A 103 -37.37 21.39 -11.23
CA THR A 103 -37.22 22.82 -11.57
C THR A 103 -37.88 23.15 -12.89
#